data_AF-A0A9W3F7I4-F1
#
_entry.id   AF-A0A9W3F7I4-F1
#
_cell.length_a   1.000
_cell.length_b   1.000
_cell.length_c   1.000
_cell.angle_alpha   90.00
_cell.angle_beta   90.00
_cell.angle_gamma   90.00
#
_symmetry.space_group_name_H-M   'P 1'
#
loop_
_entity.id
_entity.type
_entity.pdbx_description
1 polymer ?
#
loop_
_entity_poly.entity_id
_entity_poly.type
_entity_poly.pdbx_seq_one_letter_code
_entity_poly.pdbx_strand_id
1 'polypeptide(L)'
;MKILPDYEHMEYRDVYTCLLHRYRHILGLWQPDIGPYGGLLNVVVDGFFIIGWMYLPPHDPHVDDPMRFKPLFRIHLMERKSATVECMYGHRGPHNGHIQIMKKDEFSTKCNQTDHHRMSGGRQEEFRTWLREEWGRTLEDIFHEHMQELILMKFIYTSQYDHPDDLIRPGLFKGTYGSHGLEIVMLSFHGKHARGTKITGDPNIPAGQQTVEIDLRYRIQLPDVESLRDFSELSRIVLEVGEQVRQEQQQEGGPEDSEGEPRPGPVQPHAEPPAEQGREPGDGEALAAAEQPVQSGQGQPFVLPVGVSSRNEDYPRTCRMCFYGTGLIAGHGFTSPERTPGVFVLFDEDRFGFIWLELKSFSLYSRIQATFRNADSPSPQAFEEMLKNIQSLTS
;
A
#
# COMPACT_ATOMS: atom_id res chain seq x y z
N MET A 1 11.24 17.59 24.49
CA MET A 1 10.38 17.89 25.66
C MET A 1 10.54 16.74 26.66
N LYS A 2 10.51 16.96 27.98
CA LYS A 2 10.48 15.83 28.94
C LYS A 2 9.05 15.26 28.98
N ILE A 3 8.89 13.95 28.78
CA ILE A 3 7.59 13.29 28.55
C ILE A 3 7.20 12.39 29.74
N LEU A 4 7.44 12.86 30.96
CA LEU A 4 7.03 12.18 32.19
C LEU A 4 6.55 13.25 33.20
N PRO A 5 5.32 13.15 33.73
CA PRO A 5 4.95 13.87 34.95
C PRO A 5 5.60 13.20 36.17
N ASP A 6 5.86 13.98 37.22
CA ASP A 6 6.57 13.54 38.42
C ASP A 6 5.72 12.60 39.30
N TYR A 7 5.62 11.32 38.91
CA TYR A 7 5.29 10.23 39.82
C TYR A 7 6.54 9.89 40.64
N GLU A 8 6.67 10.49 41.82
CA GLU A 8 7.87 10.49 42.69
C GLU A 8 8.44 9.10 43.10
N HIS A 9 7.78 8.01 42.69
CA HIS A 9 8.03 6.64 43.16
C HIS A 9 8.05 5.58 42.03
N MET A 10 8.04 5.98 40.75
CA MET A 10 8.08 5.02 39.63
C MET A 10 9.53 4.77 39.16
N GLU A 11 10.09 3.58 39.41
CA GLU A 11 11.44 3.26 38.92
C GLU A 11 11.46 2.99 37.39
N TYR A 12 12.52 3.44 36.70
CA TYR A 12 12.81 3.01 35.32
C TYR A 12 12.92 1.49 35.17
N ARG A 13 13.27 0.80 36.25
CA ARG A 13 13.27 -0.67 36.37
C ARG A 13 11.87 -1.26 36.16
N ASP A 14 10.83 -0.66 36.73
CA ASP A 14 9.45 -1.11 36.58
C ASP A 14 8.94 -0.80 35.17
N VAL A 15 9.25 0.38 34.64
CA VAL A 15 8.95 0.75 33.24
C VAL A 15 9.56 -0.28 32.29
N TYR A 16 10.84 -0.65 32.48
CA TYR A 16 11.48 -1.65 31.64
C TYR A 16 10.88 -3.05 31.83
N THR A 17 10.76 -3.55 33.07
CA THR A 17 10.41 -4.95 33.34
C THR A 17 8.91 -5.28 33.29
N CYS A 18 8.04 -4.35 33.69
CA CYS A 18 6.60 -4.54 33.76
C CYS A 18 5.85 -4.01 32.53
N LEU A 19 6.43 -3.06 31.78
CA LEU A 19 5.84 -2.52 30.55
C LEU A 19 6.66 -2.89 29.30
N LEU A 20 7.83 -2.27 29.10
CA LEU A 20 8.56 -2.34 27.81
C LEU A 20 8.99 -3.77 27.43
N HIS A 21 9.77 -4.44 28.28
CA HIS A 21 10.25 -5.80 28.02
C HIS A 21 9.11 -6.83 27.98
N ARG A 22 8.04 -6.61 28.78
CA ARG A 22 6.88 -7.52 28.83
C ARG A 22 6.08 -7.50 27.53
N TYR A 23 5.88 -6.31 26.95
CA TYR A 23 5.02 -6.10 25.77
C TYR A 23 5.82 -5.78 24.50
N ARG A 24 7.14 -5.99 24.49
CA ARG A 24 8.03 -5.76 23.34
C ARG A 24 7.56 -6.39 22.02
N HIS A 25 6.88 -7.54 22.10
CA HIS A 25 6.38 -8.29 20.94
C HIS A 25 5.00 -7.83 20.44
N ILE A 26 4.44 -6.75 20.99
CA ILE A 26 3.27 -6.08 20.39
C ILE A 26 3.60 -4.67 19.88
N LEU A 27 4.82 -4.16 20.08
CA LEU A 27 5.20 -2.83 19.59
C LEU A 27 5.48 -2.89 18.09
N GLY A 28 4.90 -1.95 17.32
CA GLY A 28 5.07 -1.89 15.87
C GLY A 28 3.77 -1.67 15.10
N LEU A 29 3.77 -2.05 13.82
CA LEU A 29 2.68 -1.83 12.86
C LEU A 29 2.02 -3.18 12.48
N TRP A 30 0.69 -3.27 12.54
CA TRP A 30 -0.01 -4.54 12.71
C TRP A 30 -1.31 -4.69 11.93
N GLN A 31 -1.44 -5.80 11.20
CA GLN A 31 -2.66 -6.25 10.51
C GLN A 31 -3.47 -7.26 11.33
N PRO A 32 -4.56 -6.84 12.00
CA PRO A 32 -5.61 -7.75 12.42
C PRO A 32 -6.25 -8.52 11.26
N ASP A 33 -6.37 -9.82 11.43
CA ASP A 33 -7.20 -10.68 10.60
C ASP A 33 -8.68 -10.41 10.88
N ILE A 34 -9.35 -9.76 9.93
CA ILE A 34 -10.79 -9.51 9.93
C ILE A 34 -11.31 -9.73 8.50
N GLY A 35 -11.09 -10.95 8.00
CA GLY A 35 -11.53 -11.35 6.65
C GLY A 35 -10.85 -10.52 5.55
N PRO A 36 -11.57 -10.15 4.47
CA PRO A 36 -10.94 -9.51 3.32
C PRO A 36 -10.53 -8.04 3.52
N TYR A 37 -10.63 -7.45 4.73
CA TYR A 37 -10.87 -6.01 4.84
C TYR A 37 -9.74 -5.06 5.25
N GLY A 38 -8.92 -5.31 6.27
CA GLY A 38 -7.89 -4.34 6.74
C GLY A 38 -8.37 -2.93 7.22
N GLY A 39 -7.47 -2.05 7.72
CA GLY A 39 -7.74 -0.70 8.32
C GLY A 39 -6.87 -0.22 9.54
N LEU A 40 -5.53 -0.31 9.49
CA LEU A 40 -4.42 0.00 10.44
C LEU A 40 -4.51 -0.22 11.96
N LEU A 41 -3.49 -0.84 12.55
CA LEU A 41 -3.11 -0.67 13.97
C LEU A 41 -1.60 -0.35 14.15
N ASN A 42 -1.27 0.76 14.82
CA ASN A 42 0.07 1.14 15.26
C ASN A 42 0.17 1.11 16.79
N VAL A 43 1.06 0.30 17.36
CA VAL A 43 1.17 0.07 18.81
C VAL A 43 2.46 0.71 19.34
N VAL A 44 2.30 1.80 20.11
CA VAL A 44 3.40 2.70 20.49
C VAL A 44 3.52 2.89 22.00
N VAL A 45 4.73 3.20 22.48
CA VAL A 45 4.98 3.65 23.85
C VAL A 45 4.77 5.16 23.96
N ASP A 46 3.96 5.60 24.92
CA ASP A 46 3.74 7.00 25.28
C ASP A 46 3.72 7.17 26.82
N GLY A 47 4.75 7.80 27.38
CA GLY A 47 4.95 7.91 28.83
C GLY A 47 4.92 6.54 29.55
N PHE A 48 3.94 6.35 30.43
CA PHE A 48 3.68 5.08 31.14
C PHE A 48 2.63 4.18 30.46
N PHE A 49 2.26 4.50 29.21
CA PHE A 49 1.32 3.73 28.40
C PHE A 49 2.00 3.01 27.24
N ILE A 50 1.43 1.87 26.85
CA ILE A 50 1.49 1.37 25.48
C ILE A 50 0.08 1.51 24.90
N ILE A 51 -0.08 2.15 23.74
CA ILE A 51 -1.38 2.44 23.13
C ILE A 51 -1.44 1.81 21.75
N GLY A 52 -2.48 1.02 21.49
CA GLY A 52 -2.82 0.54 20.15
C GLY A 52 -3.70 1.55 19.44
N TRP A 53 -3.09 2.39 18.59
CA TRP A 53 -3.79 3.37 17.76
C TRP A 53 -4.27 2.74 16.46
N MET A 54 -5.58 2.59 16.32
CA MET A 54 -6.21 2.32 15.04
C MET A 54 -6.18 3.60 14.19
N TYR A 55 -5.83 3.50 12.91
CA TYR A 55 -5.98 4.60 11.94
C TYR A 55 -6.96 4.19 10.84
N LEU A 56 -7.75 5.15 10.38
CA LEU A 56 -8.84 4.95 9.43
C LEU A 56 -8.74 6.00 8.32
N PRO A 57 -9.10 5.66 7.06
CA PRO A 57 -9.07 6.62 5.96
C PRO A 57 -10.01 7.80 6.23
N PRO A 58 -9.82 8.97 5.58
CA PRO A 58 -10.83 10.03 5.59
C PRO A 58 -12.14 9.58 4.92
N HIS A 59 -13.14 10.46 4.87
CA HIS A 59 -14.42 10.14 4.24
C HIS A 59 -14.31 10.17 2.70
N ASP A 60 -15.02 9.27 2.02
CA ASP A 60 -15.01 9.21 0.56
C ASP A 60 -15.65 10.47 -0.08
N PRO A 61 -15.02 11.09 -1.10
CA PRO A 61 -13.85 10.63 -1.87
C PRO A 61 -12.53 11.36 -1.50
N HIS A 62 -12.43 11.97 -0.32
CA HIS A 62 -11.42 12.98 0.02
C HIS A 62 -10.03 12.39 0.34
N VAL A 63 -9.35 11.83 -0.67
CA VAL A 63 -8.03 11.17 -0.50
C VAL A 63 -6.91 12.08 -0.02
N ASP A 64 -7.02 13.41 -0.05
CA ASP A 64 -5.99 14.32 0.50
C ASP A 64 -6.20 14.68 1.98
N ASP A 65 -7.34 14.34 2.57
CA ASP A 65 -7.63 14.60 3.98
C ASP A 65 -6.77 13.73 4.93
N PRO A 66 -6.47 14.20 6.16
CA PRO A 66 -5.67 13.46 7.12
C PRO A 66 -6.36 12.17 7.60
N MET A 67 -5.54 11.17 7.96
CA MET A 67 -6.02 9.95 8.60
C MET A 67 -6.77 10.24 9.89
N ARG A 68 -7.97 9.67 10.05
CA ARG A 68 -8.65 9.55 11.34
C ARG A 68 -7.90 8.54 12.20
N PHE A 69 -7.91 8.67 13.52
CA PHE A 69 -7.33 7.66 14.42
C PHE A 69 -8.06 7.61 15.77
N LYS A 70 -8.13 6.41 16.37
CA LYS A 70 -8.76 6.15 17.67
C LYS A 70 -8.07 5.00 18.41
N PRO A 71 -7.99 4.99 19.75
CA PRO A 71 -7.32 3.92 20.49
C PRO A 71 -8.23 2.69 20.58
N LEU A 72 -7.69 1.50 20.29
CA LEU A 72 -8.39 0.22 20.52
C LEU A 72 -8.18 -0.31 21.94
N PHE A 73 -6.96 -0.17 22.43
CA PHE A 73 -6.55 -0.57 23.77
C PHE A 73 -5.44 0.33 24.28
N ARG A 74 -5.25 0.33 25.59
CA ARG A 74 -4.02 0.79 26.22
C ARG A 74 -3.54 -0.20 27.29
N ILE A 75 -2.26 -0.16 27.58
CA ILE A 75 -1.62 -0.85 28.71
C ILE A 75 -1.02 0.25 29.57
N HIS A 76 -1.45 0.37 30.82
CA HIS A 76 -1.05 1.45 31.73
C HIS A 76 -0.24 0.90 32.91
N LEU A 77 1.00 1.35 33.09
CA LEU A 77 1.78 1.05 34.28
C LEU A 77 1.42 2.03 35.41
N MET A 78 0.96 1.49 36.53
CA MET A 78 0.69 2.24 37.77
C MET A 78 1.73 1.93 38.83
N GLU A 79 2.01 2.90 39.71
CA GLU A 79 2.94 2.75 40.83
C GLU A 79 2.64 1.50 41.68
N ARG A 80 3.69 0.70 41.98
CA ARG A 80 3.63 -0.55 42.76
C ARG A 80 2.64 -1.61 42.25
N LYS A 81 2.20 -1.55 40.99
CA LYS A 81 1.25 -2.50 40.39
C LYS A 81 1.79 -3.07 39.08
N SER A 82 1.33 -4.26 38.72
CA SER A 82 1.44 -4.76 37.35
C SER A 82 0.68 -3.84 36.40
N ALA A 83 1.25 -3.59 35.22
CA ALA A 83 0.56 -2.81 34.19
C ALA A 83 -0.80 -3.42 33.82
N THR A 84 -1.84 -2.59 33.74
CA THR A 84 -3.22 -3.01 33.47
C THR A 84 -3.57 -2.83 32.00
N VAL A 85 -4.18 -3.84 31.40
CA VAL A 85 -4.70 -3.78 30.03
C VAL A 85 -6.15 -3.28 30.05
N GLU A 86 -6.42 -2.24 29.27
CA GLU A 86 -7.74 -1.61 29.13
C GLU A 86 -8.17 -1.65 27.66
N CYS A 87 -9.38 -2.12 27.39
CA CYS A 87 -10.04 -1.92 26.11
C CYS A 87 -10.63 -0.50 26.07
N MET A 88 -10.46 0.16 24.93
CA MET A 88 -10.86 1.57 24.71
C MET A 88 -12.03 1.69 23.73
N TYR A 89 -12.56 0.57 23.23
CA TYR A 89 -13.61 0.53 22.20
C TYR A 89 -15.00 0.87 22.75
N GLY A 90 -15.86 1.44 21.91
CA GLY A 90 -17.20 1.87 22.28
C GLY A 90 -17.24 3.19 23.05
N HIS A 91 -18.41 3.52 23.60
CA HIS A 91 -18.72 4.89 24.04
C HIS A 91 -18.86 5.04 25.56
N ARG A 92 -18.55 3.99 26.34
CA ARG A 92 -18.63 4.00 27.82
C ARG A 92 -17.25 4.05 28.51
N GLY A 93 -16.22 4.52 27.80
CA GLY A 93 -14.87 4.73 28.33
C GLY A 93 -14.05 3.45 28.56
N PRO A 94 -12.83 3.59 29.13
CA PRO A 94 -11.90 2.49 29.36
C PRO A 94 -12.49 1.42 30.30
N HIS A 95 -12.28 0.15 29.95
CA HIS A 95 -12.78 -1.00 30.69
C HIS A 95 -11.81 -2.18 30.55
N ASN A 96 -12.00 -3.29 31.28
CA ASN A 96 -11.00 -4.34 31.35
C ASN A 96 -10.81 -5.06 30.00
N GLY A 97 -9.56 -5.03 29.52
CA GLY A 97 -9.11 -5.73 28.31
C GLY A 97 -8.07 -6.79 28.64
N HIS A 98 -7.80 -7.65 27.66
CA HIS A 98 -6.75 -8.66 27.69
C HIS A 98 -5.96 -8.61 26.38
N ILE A 99 -4.67 -8.91 26.44
CA ILE A 99 -3.78 -9.09 25.29
C ILE A 99 -3.12 -10.45 25.42
N GLN A 100 -3.16 -11.24 24.34
CA GLN A 100 -2.51 -12.53 24.25
C GLN A 100 -1.50 -12.51 23.11
N ILE A 101 -0.22 -12.61 23.46
CA ILE A 101 0.89 -12.69 22.50
C ILE A 101 1.02 -14.17 22.11
N MET A 102 0.89 -14.47 20.82
CA MET A 102 0.89 -15.84 20.29
C MET A 102 2.27 -16.20 19.74
N LYS A 103 2.88 -15.27 18.98
CA LYS A 103 4.22 -15.37 18.40
C LYS A 103 4.94 -14.03 18.57
N LYS A 104 6.18 -13.92 18.07
CA LYS A 104 6.87 -12.62 17.93
C LYS A 104 6.07 -11.64 17.07
N ASP A 105 5.42 -12.18 16.03
CA ASP A 105 4.78 -11.46 14.93
C ASP A 105 3.27 -11.75 14.88
N GLU A 106 2.65 -12.09 16.02
CA GLU A 106 1.21 -12.38 16.14
C GLU A 106 0.71 -12.13 17.58
N PHE A 107 -0.31 -11.28 17.75
CA PHE A 107 -1.03 -11.10 19.02
C PHE A 107 -2.52 -10.85 18.80
N SER A 108 -3.33 -11.06 19.84
CA SER A 108 -4.77 -10.76 19.83
C SER A 108 -5.21 -9.95 21.05
N THR A 109 -6.32 -9.23 20.90
CA THR A 109 -6.98 -8.46 21.96
C THR A 109 -8.34 -9.06 22.29
N LYS A 110 -8.68 -9.18 23.58
CA LYS A 110 -10.00 -9.67 24.02
C LYS A 110 -10.62 -8.72 25.05
N CYS A 111 -11.89 -8.37 24.84
CA CYS A 111 -12.73 -7.70 25.84
C CYS A 111 -13.79 -8.68 26.36
N ASN A 112 -14.00 -8.70 27.67
CA ASN A 112 -15.04 -9.50 28.33
C ASN A 112 -16.23 -8.64 28.81
N GLN A 113 -16.16 -7.30 28.69
CA GLN A 113 -17.18 -6.33 29.11
C GLN A 113 -17.78 -5.62 27.89
N THR A 114 -18.30 -6.39 26.94
CA THR A 114 -18.80 -5.87 25.66
C THR A 114 -20.12 -5.09 25.78
N ASP A 115 -20.69 -5.01 26.98
CA ASP A 115 -21.75 -4.05 27.33
C ASP A 115 -21.27 -2.59 27.28
N HIS A 116 -19.97 -2.33 27.48
CA HIS A 116 -19.36 -1.01 27.25
C HIS A 116 -19.40 -0.60 25.77
N HIS A 117 -19.57 -1.55 24.85
CA HIS A 117 -19.66 -1.32 23.40
C HIS A 117 -21.09 -1.02 22.95
N ARG A 118 -22.09 -1.21 23.82
CA ARG A 118 -23.51 -1.06 23.48
C ARG A 118 -24.01 0.36 23.71
N MET A 119 -24.66 0.90 22.69
CA MET A 119 -25.36 2.19 22.77
C MET A 119 -26.81 1.99 23.24
N SER A 120 -27.42 3.06 23.74
CA SER A 120 -28.78 3.07 24.33
C SER A 120 -29.89 2.65 23.35
N GLY A 121 -29.82 3.11 22.11
CA GLY A 121 -30.67 2.72 20.99
C GLY A 121 -30.22 1.44 20.27
N GLY A 122 -29.33 0.66 20.89
CA GLY A 122 -28.87 -0.64 20.40
C GLY A 122 -28.21 -0.59 19.02
N ARG A 123 -28.35 -1.70 18.26
CA ARG A 123 -27.68 -1.89 16.96
C ARG A 123 -27.93 -0.77 15.94
N GLN A 124 -29.09 -0.10 15.98
CA GLN A 124 -29.37 1.01 15.08
C GLN A 124 -28.61 2.29 15.47
N GLU A 125 -28.45 2.58 16.76
CA GLU A 125 -27.65 3.72 17.21
C GLU A 125 -26.16 3.45 16.98
N GLU A 126 -25.70 2.21 17.25
CA GLU A 126 -24.35 1.74 16.91
C GLU A 126 -24.05 1.94 15.41
N PHE A 127 -24.94 1.49 14.52
CA PHE A 127 -24.76 1.61 13.07
C PHE A 127 -24.79 3.06 12.56
N ARG A 128 -25.73 3.90 13.02
CA ARG A 128 -25.77 5.33 12.65
C ARG A 128 -24.55 6.10 13.15
N THR A 129 -24.01 5.74 14.31
CA THR A 129 -22.80 6.36 14.86
C THR A 129 -21.57 5.95 14.06
N TRP A 130 -21.44 4.65 13.76
CA TRP A 130 -20.39 4.12 12.91
C TRP A 130 -20.45 4.71 11.47
N LEU A 131 -21.63 4.87 10.86
CA LEU A 131 -21.81 5.53 9.56
C LEU A 131 -21.28 6.97 9.58
N ARG A 132 -21.60 7.72 10.63
CA ARG A 132 -21.09 9.09 10.80
C ARG A 132 -19.57 9.12 11.01
N GLU A 133 -19.02 8.17 11.77
CA GLU A 133 -17.57 8.06 11.98
C GLU A 133 -16.83 7.74 10.68
N GLU A 134 -17.32 6.80 9.86
CA GLU A 134 -16.61 6.25 8.69
C GLU A 134 -16.93 6.93 7.36
N TRP A 135 -18.11 7.55 7.20
CA TRP A 135 -18.55 8.18 5.93
C TRP A 135 -19.03 9.63 6.06
N GLY A 136 -19.29 10.13 7.26
CA GLY A 136 -19.77 11.50 7.50
C GLY A 136 -21.21 11.80 7.04
N ARG A 137 -21.89 10.80 6.46
CA ARG A 137 -23.20 10.89 5.79
C ARG A 137 -24.23 9.98 6.50
N THR A 138 -25.52 10.18 6.24
CA THR A 138 -26.56 9.23 6.69
C THR A 138 -26.71 8.06 5.71
N LEU A 139 -27.56 7.07 6.03
CA LEU A 139 -27.82 5.95 5.11
C LEU A 139 -28.59 6.43 3.86
N GLU A 140 -29.46 7.42 4.04
CA GLU A 140 -30.29 8.05 3.03
C GLU A 140 -29.47 8.93 2.05
N ASP A 141 -28.38 9.54 2.53
CA ASP A 141 -27.41 10.28 1.71
C ASP A 141 -26.53 9.36 0.82
N ILE A 142 -26.42 8.07 1.18
CA ILE A 142 -25.61 7.08 0.46
C ILE A 142 -26.49 6.43 -0.62
N PHE A 143 -26.68 7.19 -1.70
CA PHE A 143 -27.44 6.80 -2.90
C PHE A 143 -26.76 5.68 -3.70
N HIS A 144 -26.79 4.45 -3.19
CA HIS A 144 -26.83 3.18 -3.95
C HIS A 144 -27.04 2.02 -2.95
N GLU A 145 -28.10 1.22 -3.11
CA GLU A 145 -28.41 0.11 -2.20
C GLU A 145 -27.24 -0.89 -2.07
N HIS A 146 -26.54 -1.17 -3.17
CA HIS A 146 -25.35 -2.03 -3.20
C HIS A 146 -24.19 -1.54 -2.32
N MET A 147 -24.06 -0.22 -2.08
CA MET A 147 -23.05 0.28 -1.13
C MET A 147 -23.41 -0.07 0.31
N GLN A 148 -24.70 -0.14 0.68
CA GLN A 148 -25.13 -0.34 2.07
C GLN A 148 -24.70 -1.71 2.62
N GLU A 149 -24.66 -2.74 1.78
CA GLU A 149 -24.18 -4.08 2.14
C GLU A 149 -22.65 -4.13 2.29
N LEU A 150 -21.91 -3.54 1.33
CA LEU A 150 -20.44 -3.48 1.32
C LEU A 150 -19.86 -2.64 2.47
N ILE A 151 -20.62 -1.65 2.93
CA ILE A 151 -20.23 -0.70 3.98
C ILE A 151 -20.07 -1.39 5.35
N LEU A 152 -20.87 -2.40 5.66
CA LEU A 152 -21.06 -2.93 7.03
C LEU A 152 -19.87 -3.67 7.67
N MET A 153 -18.71 -3.79 7.01
CA MET A 153 -17.74 -4.88 7.30
C MET A 153 -16.23 -4.53 7.40
N LYS A 154 -15.75 -3.29 7.15
CA LYS A 154 -14.29 -2.97 6.97
C LYS A 154 -13.42 -2.72 8.24
N PHE A 155 -12.33 -3.51 8.47
CA PHE A 155 -11.40 -3.54 9.65
C PHE A 155 -10.13 -4.47 9.39
N ILE A 156 -8.83 -4.45 9.84
CA ILE A 156 -7.74 -3.52 10.35
C ILE A 156 -6.29 -3.98 9.81
N TYR A 157 -5.19 -3.17 9.58
CA TYR A 157 -4.04 -3.47 8.61
C TYR A 157 -2.50 -3.22 8.89
N THR A 158 -1.67 -3.65 7.91
CA THR A 158 -0.18 -3.75 7.59
C THR A 158 0.84 -2.56 7.77
N SER A 159 2.10 -2.78 7.33
CA SER A 159 3.39 -2.09 7.67
C SER A 159 4.04 -1.20 6.55
N GLN A 160 5.35 -0.85 6.62
CA GLN A 160 6.09 0.05 5.69
C GLN A 160 7.58 -0.31 5.42
N TYR A 161 8.20 0.29 4.38
CA TYR A 161 9.64 0.29 4.06
C TYR A 161 10.05 1.54 3.23
N ASP A 162 11.35 1.87 3.13
CA ASP A 162 11.85 3.11 2.48
C ASP A 162 13.17 2.92 1.69
N HIS A 163 13.29 3.55 0.50
CA HIS A 163 14.46 3.48 -0.40
C HIS A 163 14.70 4.83 -1.13
N PRO A 164 15.97 5.22 -1.41
CA PRO A 164 16.30 6.60 -1.78
C PRO A 164 16.26 6.93 -3.29
N ASP A 165 16.34 5.92 -4.18
CA ASP A 165 16.44 6.12 -5.63
C ASP A 165 15.09 5.89 -6.37
N ASP A 166 14.00 5.70 -5.63
CA ASP A 166 12.68 5.35 -6.18
C ASP A 166 11.99 6.55 -6.87
N LEU A 167 11.29 6.24 -7.98
CA LEU A 167 10.50 7.19 -8.80
C LEU A 167 9.52 8.07 -8.00
N ILE A 168 9.01 7.53 -6.90
CA ILE A 168 8.21 8.17 -5.87
C ILE A 168 8.47 7.38 -4.58
N ARG A 169 8.68 8.06 -3.45
CA ARG A 169 9.01 7.36 -2.19
C ARG A 169 7.95 6.28 -1.86
N PRO A 170 8.33 5.06 -1.45
CA PRO A 170 7.40 4.01 -1.04
C PRO A 170 6.60 4.38 0.23
N GLY A 171 5.78 3.45 0.73
CA GLY A 171 4.98 3.62 1.94
C GLY A 171 3.48 3.55 1.69
N LEU A 172 2.68 4.05 2.63
CA LEU A 172 1.21 3.92 2.59
C LEU A 172 0.53 5.12 1.89
N PHE A 173 -0.46 4.81 1.05
CA PHE A 173 -1.29 5.75 0.30
C PHE A 173 -2.78 5.43 0.50
N LYS A 174 -3.61 6.47 0.49
CA LYS A 174 -5.08 6.47 0.62
C LYS A 174 -5.64 6.59 -0.81
N GLY A 175 -6.43 5.63 -1.27
CA GLY A 175 -6.89 5.53 -2.66
C GLY A 175 -8.37 5.22 -2.83
N THR A 176 -8.97 5.68 -3.92
CA THR A 176 -10.41 5.48 -4.22
C THR A 176 -10.69 4.15 -4.92
N TYR A 177 -11.59 3.33 -4.37
CA TYR A 177 -12.01 2.03 -4.90
C TYR A 177 -13.54 1.98 -5.18
N GLY A 178 -14.04 2.96 -5.95
CA GLY A 178 -15.39 2.94 -6.50
C GLY A 178 -16.50 2.86 -5.43
N SER A 179 -17.32 1.80 -5.48
CA SER A 179 -18.37 1.50 -4.49
C SER A 179 -17.84 1.09 -3.12
N HIS A 180 -16.59 0.65 -3.02
CA HIS A 180 -15.97 0.22 -1.76
C HIS A 180 -15.38 1.39 -0.96
N GLY A 181 -15.49 2.63 -1.48
CA GLY A 181 -15.03 3.87 -0.83
C GLY A 181 -13.52 4.04 -0.88
N LEU A 182 -12.96 4.63 0.18
CA LEU A 182 -11.51 4.75 0.33
C LEU A 182 -10.89 3.48 0.90
N GLU A 183 -9.69 3.21 0.40
CA GLU A 183 -8.83 2.11 0.81
C GLU A 183 -7.41 2.59 0.98
N ILE A 184 -6.57 1.77 1.61
CA ILE A 184 -5.16 2.07 1.79
C ILE A 184 -4.32 0.96 1.19
N VAL A 185 -3.28 1.39 0.48
CA VAL A 185 -2.40 0.60 -0.37
C VAL A 185 -0.96 0.95 -0.03
N MET A 186 -0.10 -0.06 0.08
CA MET A 186 1.34 0.13 0.26
C MET A 186 2.00 0.09 -1.12
N LEU A 187 2.67 1.17 -1.48
CA LEU A 187 3.58 1.21 -2.61
C LEU A 187 4.96 0.73 -2.14
N SER A 188 5.55 -0.19 -2.90
CA SER A 188 6.87 -0.78 -2.64
C SER A 188 7.58 -1.06 -3.96
N PHE A 189 8.92 -1.03 -3.96
CA PHE A 189 9.74 -1.15 -5.16
C PHE A 189 10.56 -2.45 -5.16
N HIS A 190 10.58 -3.10 -6.32
CA HIS A 190 11.00 -4.48 -6.54
C HIS A 190 11.92 -4.51 -7.78
N GLY A 191 13.05 -3.81 -7.69
CA GLY A 191 13.95 -3.61 -8.83
C GLY A 191 13.30 -2.74 -9.91
N LYS A 192 12.84 -3.35 -11.01
CA LYS A 192 12.18 -2.65 -12.12
C LYS A 192 10.66 -2.63 -12.05
N HIS A 193 10.07 -3.15 -10.96
CA HIS A 193 8.63 -3.17 -10.74
C HIS A 193 8.26 -2.40 -9.49
N ALA A 194 7.11 -1.72 -9.49
CA ALA A 194 6.50 -1.20 -8.27
C ALA A 194 5.18 -1.94 -7.99
N ARG A 195 5.01 -2.37 -6.74
CA ARG A 195 3.89 -3.17 -6.26
C ARG A 195 3.01 -2.35 -5.33
N GLY A 196 1.73 -2.23 -5.69
CA GLY A 196 0.65 -1.77 -4.82
C GLY A 196 0.01 -2.98 -4.13
N THR A 197 0.33 -3.20 -2.86
CA THR A 197 -0.31 -4.24 -2.02
C THR A 197 -1.51 -3.63 -1.29
N LYS A 198 -2.64 -4.34 -1.24
CA LYS A 198 -3.83 -3.97 -0.46
C LYS A 198 -3.56 -4.10 1.03
N ILE A 199 -3.84 -3.01 1.75
CA ILE A 199 -3.55 -2.87 3.18
C ILE A 199 -4.91 -2.87 3.88
N THR A 200 -5.86 -1.99 3.48
CA THR A 200 -7.27 -2.44 3.41
C THR A 200 -7.52 -3.23 2.13
N GLY A 201 -8.61 -3.98 2.08
CA GLY A 201 -9.24 -4.49 0.87
C GLY A 201 -10.77 -4.57 1.00
N ASP A 202 -11.38 -5.31 0.08
CA ASP A 202 -12.83 -5.47 -0.08
C ASP A 202 -13.16 -6.93 -0.51
N PRO A 203 -14.44 -7.34 -0.59
CA PRO A 203 -14.79 -8.72 -0.93
C PRO A 203 -14.39 -9.17 -2.34
N ASN A 204 -14.09 -8.24 -3.26
CA ASN A 204 -13.59 -8.54 -4.59
C ASN A 204 -12.07 -8.70 -4.53
N ILE A 205 -11.32 -7.72 -4.04
CA ILE A 205 -9.87 -7.82 -3.83
C ILE A 205 -9.54 -7.65 -2.33
N PRO A 206 -9.23 -8.75 -1.62
CA PRO A 206 -8.90 -8.74 -0.21
C PRO A 206 -7.65 -7.93 0.18
N ALA A 207 -7.57 -7.57 1.46
CA ALA A 207 -6.35 -7.12 2.11
C ALA A 207 -5.24 -8.19 1.99
N GLY A 208 -3.98 -7.76 1.89
CA GLY A 208 -2.83 -8.62 1.62
C GLY A 208 -2.58 -8.91 0.12
N GLN A 209 -3.63 -8.86 -0.72
CA GLN A 209 -3.48 -9.12 -2.16
C GLN A 209 -2.80 -7.96 -2.91
N GLN A 210 -2.20 -8.27 -4.05
CA GLN A 210 -1.58 -7.28 -4.91
C GLN A 210 -2.64 -6.61 -5.81
N THR A 211 -3.05 -5.38 -5.49
CA THR A 211 -4.07 -4.66 -6.28
C THR A 211 -3.52 -4.06 -7.56
N VAL A 212 -2.25 -3.64 -7.58
CA VAL A 212 -1.62 -2.97 -8.74
C VAL A 212 -0.16 -3.42 -8.86
N GLU A 213 0.32 -3.53 -10.10
CA GLU A 213 1.73 -3.62 -10.45
C GLU A 213 2.04 -2.64 -11.57
N ILE A 214 3.25 -2.10 -11.55
CA ILE A 214 3.72 -1.05 -12.45
C ILE A 214 5.08 -1.52 -12.97
N ASP A 215 5.25 -1.64 -14.28
CA ASP A 215 6.55 -1.99 -14.86
C ASP A 215 7.28 -0.71 -15.25
N LEU A 216 8.35 -0.41 -14.51
CA LEU A 216 9.10 0.84 -14.62
C LEU A 216 9.99 0.88 -15.88
N ARG A 217 10.04 -0.21 -16.67
CA ARG A 217 10.65 -0.22 -18.01
C ARG A 217 9.76 0.52 -19.02
N TYR A 218 8.45 0.26 -19.00
CA TYR A 218 7.55 0.66 -20.06
C TYR A 218 6.84 1.97 -19.71
N ARG A 219 7.60 3.07 -19.80
CA ARG A 219 7.08 4.44 -19.70
C ARG A 219 6.10 4.70 -20.85
N ILE A 220 4.85 4.99 -20.51
CA ILE A 220 3.84 5.44 -21.47
C ILE A 220 4.01 6.95 -21.67
N GLN A 221 4.21 7.36 -22.93
CA GLN A 221 4.04 8.77 -23.30
C GLN A 221 2.56 8.99 -23.55
N LEU A 222 1.92 9.85 -22.74
CA LEU A 222 0.56 10.30 -23.05
C LEU A 222 0.59 11.21 -24.29
N PRO A 223 -0.45 11.19 -25.14
CA PRO A 223 -0.62 12.18 -26.19
C PRO A 223 -1.07 13.52 -25.58
N ASP A 224 -1.31 14.53 -26.43
CA ASP A 224 -1.78 15.85 -26.01
C ASP A 224 -3.18 15.82 -25.34
N VAL A 225 -3.61 16.96 -24.77
CA VAL A 225 -4.85 17.09 -23.99
C VAL A 225 -6.13 16.88 -24.81
N GLU A 226 -6.12 17.08 -26.12
CA GLU A 226 -7.26 16.82 -27.00
C GLU A 226 -7.33 15.33 -27.33
N SER A 227 -6.19 14.73 -27.71
CA SER A 227 -6.06 13.30 -27.98
C SER A 227 -6.31 12.42 -26.75
N LEU A 228 -5.81 12.82 -25.57
CA LEU A 228 -5.99 12.12 -24.29
C LEU A 228 -7.46 12.06 -23.84
N ARG A 229 -8.34 12.90 -24.41
CA ARG A 229 -9.79 12.79 -24.18
C ARG A 229 -10.42 11.61 -24.92
N ASP A 230 -9.80 11.07 -25.96
CA ASP A 230 -10.27 9.84 -26.61
C ASP A 230 -9.78 8.62 -25.82
N PHE A 231 -10.73 7.93 -25.19
CA PHE A 231 -10.49 6.65 -24.52
C PHE A 231 -9.92 5.59 -25.48
N SER A 232 -10.30 5.63 -26.76
CA SER A 232 -9.89 4.66 -27.78
C SER A 232 -8.39 4.75 -28.07
N GLU A 233 -7.85 5.97 -28.14
CA GLU A 233 -6.42 6.21 -28.36
C GLU A 233 -5.58 5.82 -27.14
N LEU A 234 -6.03 6.16 -25.93
CA LEU A 234 -5.37 5.67 -24.71
C LEU A 234 -5.40 4.12 -24.65
N SER A 235 -6.55 3.52 -24.96
CA SER A 235 -6.71 2.05 -25.00
C SER A 235 -5.77 1.39 -26.00
N ARG A 236 -5.62 1.98 -27.20
CA ARG A 236 -4.69 1.51 -28.22
C ARG A 236 -3.24 1.49 -27.70
N ILE A 237 -2.76 2.61 -27.17
CA ILE A 237 -1.39 2.76 -26.65
C ILE A 237 -1.12 1.75 -25.52
N VAL A 238 -2.07 1.57 -24.59
CA VAL A 238 -1.92 0.65 -23.45
C VAL A 238 -1.86 -0.82 -23.89
N LEU A 239 -2.69 -1.21 -24.86
CA LEU A 239 -2.73 -2.58 -25.38
C LEU A 239 -1.51 -2.91 -26.26
N GLU A 240 -1.00 -1.95 -27.03
CA GLU A 240 0.25 -2.09 -27.79
C GLU A 240 1.46 -2.33 -26.87
N VAL A 241 1.56 -1.59 -25.77
CA VAL A 241 2.59 -1.81 -24.74
C VAL A 241 2.38 -3.14 -24.01
N GLY A 242 1.13 -3.52 -23.70
CA GLY A 242 0.82 -4.82 -23.10
C GLY A 242 1.20 -6.01 -23.99
N GLU A 243 1.00 -5.90 -25.30
CA GLU A 243 1.48 -6.89 -26.29
C GLU A 243 3.00 -6.98 -26.30
N GLN A 244 3.73 -5.86 -26.25
CA GLN A 244 5.19 -5.86 -26.16
C GLN A 244 5.68 -6.55 -24.87
N VAL A 245 5.14 -6.17 -23.71
CA VAL A 245 5.49 -6.76 -22.40
C VAL A 245 5.30 -8.29 -22.44
N ARG A 246 4.17 -8.75 -23.00
CA ARG A 246 3.84 -10.17 -23.14
C ARG A 246 4.80 -10.91 -24.08
N GLN A 247 5.22 -10.27 -25.17
CA GLN A 247 6.16 -10.86 -26.14
C GLN A 247 7.58 -10.96 -25.58
N GLU A 248 8.04 -9.98 -24.80
CA GLU A 248 9.35 -10.02 -24.14
C GLU A 248 9.38 -11.10 -23.04
N GLN A 249 8.35 -11.16 -22.17
CA GLN A 249 8.22 -12.21 -21.16
C GLN A 249 8.17 -13.64 -21.74
N GLN A 250 7.55 -13.82 -22.92
CA GLN A 250 7.50 -15.12 -23.60
C GLN A 250 8.83 -15.50 -24.27
N GLN A 251 9.74 -14.55 -24.51
CA GLN A 251 11.09 -14.81 -25.02
C GLN A 251 12.10 -15.05 -23.90
N GLU A 252 11.99 -14.32 -22.78
CA GLU A 252 12.82 -14.57 -21.57
C GLU A 252 12.42 -15.88 -20.85
N GLY A 253 11.17 -16.33 -20.98
CA GLY A 253 10.63 -17.54 -20.33
C GLY A 253 10.73 -18.85 -21.12
N GLY A 254 11.67 -18.99 -22.05
CA GLY A 254 11.88 -20.22 -22.82
C GLY A 254 12.37 -21.41 -21.95
N PRO A 255 12.02 -22.67 -22.28
CA PRO A 255 12.29 -23.80 -21.40
C PRO A 255 13.78 -24.20 -21.34
N GLU A 256 14.38 -24.11 -20.15
CA GLU A 256 15.62 -24.81 -19.79
C GLU A 256 15.39 -26.32 -19.62
N ASP A 257 15.01 -27.04 -20.69
CA ASP A 257 15.03 -28.50 -20.67
C ASP A 257 15.07 -29.12 -22.10
N SER A 258 16.28 -29.38 -22.59
CA SER A 258 16.58 -30.33 -23.68
C SER A 258 18.09 -30.59 -23.76
N GLU A 259 18.52 -31.71 -23.19
CA GLU A 259 19.93 -32.15 -23.22
C GLU A 259 20.42 -32.40 -24.65
N GLY A 260 21.44 -31.67 -25.08
CA GLY A 260 22.19 -31.93 -26.33
C GLY A 260 23.62 -32.36 -26.01
N GLU A 261 23.94 -33.64 -26.21
CA GLU A 261 25.25 -34.21 -25.82
C GLU A 261 26.46 -33.48 -26.43
N PRO A 262 27.57 -33.34 -25.67
CA PRO A 262 28.79 -32.70 -26.15
C PRO A 262 29.54 -33.58 -27.17
N ARG A 263 30.11 -32.97 -28.22
CA ARG A 263 31.11 -33.60 -29.09
C ARG A 263 32.35 -32.72 -29.28
N PRO A 264 33.55 -33.32 -29.43
CA PRO A 264 34.80 -32.69 -28.99
C PRO A 264 35.47 -31.83 -30.07
N GLY A 265 36.08 -30.73 -29.65
CA GLY A 265 37.01 -29.95 -30.48
C GLY A 265 38.46 -30.48 -30.41
N PRO A 266 39.34 -30.09 -31.35
CA PRO A 266 40.77 -30.40 -31.29
C PRO A 266 41.66 -29.16 -31.04
N VAL A 267 42.44 -29.23 -29.95
CA VAL A 267 43.87 -28.87 -29.85
C VAL A 267 44.31 -27.44 -30.25
N GLN A 268 44.70 -26.64 -29.23
CA GLN A 268 45.61 -25.49 -29.37
C GLN A 268 47.07 -25.94 -29.64
N PRO A 269 47.92 -25.03 -30.14
CA PRO A 269 49.17 -24.78 -29.40
C PRO A 269 49.44 -23.29 -29.10
N HIS A 270 50.25 -23.05 -28.07
CA HIS A 270 50.54 -21.72 -27.51
C HIS A 270 51.56 -20.90 -28.33
N ALA A 271 51.46 -19.57 -28.23
CA ALA A 271 52.59 -18.64 -28.36
C ALA A 271 52.35 -17.41 -27.46
N GLU A 272 53.42 -16.86 -26.86
CA GLU A 272 53.39 -15.69 -25.97
C GLU A 272 53.64 -14.35 -26.70
N PRO A 273 53.35 -13.18 -26.08
CA PRO A 273 53.16 -11.92 -26.80
C PRO A 273 54.42 -11.02 -26.90
N PRO A 274 54.42 -10.06 -27.84
CA PRO A 274 55.19 -8.83 -27.77
C PRO A 274 54.30 -7.61 -27.43
N ALA A 275 54.92 -6.53 -26.94
CA ALA A 275 54.24 -5.31 -26.47
C ALA A 275 54.36 -4.10 -27.43
N GLU A 276 53.50 -3.11 -27.19
CA GLU A 276 53.59 -1.68 -27.56
C GLU A 276 54.10 -1.26 -28.97
N GLN A 277 53.18 -0.68 -29.74
CA GLN A 277 53.40 0.64 -30.37
C GLN A 277 52.06 1.28 -30.78
N GLY A 278 51.84 2.54 -30.36
CA GLY A 278 50.60 3.28 -30.65
C GLY A 278 50.68 4.13 -31.92
N ARG A 279 49.50 4.45 -32.48
CA ARG A 279 49.26 5.53 -33.48
C ARG A 279 47.78 5.85 -33.58
N GLU A 280 47.42 7.08 -33.24
CA GLU A 280 46.27 7.81 -33.81
C GLU A 280 46.73 8.58 -35.07
N PRO A 281 45.83 9.22 -35.85
CA PRO A 281 44.37 9.19 -35.81
C PRO A 281 43.74 8.59 -37.09
N GLY A 282 42.41 8.53 -37.12
CA GLY A 282 41.64 8.21 -38.33
C GLY A 282 40.19 8.69 -38.19
N ASP A 283 39.85 9.76 -38.89
CA ASP A 283 38.56 10.44 -38.74
C ASP A 283 37.39 9.59 -39.28
N GLY A 284 36.29 9.55 -38.53
CA GLY A 284 35.07 8.82 -38.88
C GLY A 284 33.83 9.46 -38.28
N GLU A 285 33.14 10.28 -39.07
CA GLU A 285 31.93 11.00 -38.65
C GLU A 285 30.75 10.05 -38.40
N ALA A 286 30.61 9.57 -37.17
CA ALA A 286 29.38 8.93 -36.70
C ALA A 286 28.40 10.01 -36.23
N LEU A 287 27.29 10.18 -36.96
CA LEU A 287 26.24 11.15 -36.64
C LEU A 287 25.63 10.88 -35.26
N ALA A 288 26.01 11.68 -34.27
CA ALA A 288 25.37 11.68 -32.96
C ALA A 288 23.93 12.20 -33.11
N ALA A 289 22.97 11.28 -33.16
CA ALA A 289 21.55 11.62 -33.01
C ALA A 289 21.36 12.25 -31.63
N ALA A 290 21.00 13.53 -31.60
CA ALA A 290 20.89 14.28 -30.36
C ALA A 290 19.70 13.79 -29.54
N GLU A 291 19.97 12.95 -28.53
CA GLU A 291 19.02 12.72 -27.43
C GLU A 291 18.67 14.07 -26.82
N GLN A 292 17.40 14.48 -26.94
CA GLN A 292 16.97 15.73 -26.33
C GLN A 292 17.03 15.57 -24.80
N PRO A 293 17.61 16.55 -24.08
CA PRO A 293 17.75 16.44 -22.63
C PRO A 293 16.38 16.30 -21.97
N VAL A 294 16.26 15.29 -21.10
CA VAL A 294 15.04 15.03 -20.32
C VAL A 294 14.61 16.31 -19.62
N GLN A 295 13.36 16.73 -19.81
CA GLN A 295 12.77 17.88 -19.11
C GLN A 295 12.49 17.51 -17.64
N SER A 296 13.54 17.45 -16.84
CA SER A 296 13.55 17.11 -15.42
C SER A 296 12.95 18.22 -14.55
N GLY A 297 11.62 18.34 -14.58
CA GLY A 297 10.87 19.15 -13.60
C GLY A 297 9.53 19.71 -14.07
N GLN A 298 9.26 19.78 -15.37
CA GLN A 298 7.98 20.25 -15.89
C GLN A 298 7.06 19.06 -16.21
N GLY A 299 5.99 18.91 -15.42
CA GLY A 299 4.93 17.96 -15.72
C GLY A 299 4.06 18.43 -16.89
N GLN A 300 3.59 17.48 -17.69
CA GLN A 300 2.67 17.74 -18.79
C GLN A 300 1.22 17.89 -18.27
N PRO A 301 0.34 18.66 -18.94
CA PRO A 301 -1.08 18.72 -18.60
C PRO A 301 -1.75 17.33 -18.63
N PHE A 302 -2.74 17.12 -17.76
CA PHE A 302 -3.44 15.84 -17.60
C PHE A 302 -4.96 16.03 -17.50
N VAL A 303 -5.70 15.14 -18.17
CA VAL A 303 -7.16 15.01 -18.09
C VAL A 303 -7.51 13.53 -18.25
N LEU A 304 -8.59 13.07 -17.62
CA LEU A 304 -9.11 11.72 -17.87
C LEU A 304 -9.81 11.64 -19.24
N PRO A 305 -9.73 10.49 -19.94
CA PRO A 305 -10.49 10.26 -21.16
C PRO A 305 -12.00 10.31 -20.94
N VAL A 306 -12.75 10.72 -21.96
CA VAL A 306 -14.21 10.81 -21.90
C VAL A 306 -14.81 9.42 -21.67
N GLY A 307 -15.62 9.31 -20.62
CA GLY A 307 -16.24 8.06 -20.19
C GLY A 307 -15.40 7.26 -19.18
N VAL A 308 -14.20 7.71 -18.79
CA VAL A 308 -13.52 7.21 -17.59
C VAL A 308 -14.11 7.91 -16.37
N SER A 309 -14.69 7.13 -15.46
CA SER A 309 -15.26 7.60 -14.21
C SER A 309 -14.19 7.82 -13.15
N SER A 310 -14.40 8.76 -12.22
CA SER A 310 -13.66 8.81 -10.96
C SER A 310 -14.57 9.12 -9.78
N ARG A 311 -14.11 8.77 -8.58
CA ARG A 311 -14.72 9.15 -7.31
C ARG A 311 -14.41 10.59 -6.92
N ASN A 312 -13.23 11.11 -7.29
CA ASN A 312 -12.77 12.44 -6.91
C ASN A 312 -12.53 13.30 -8.17
N GLU A 313 -13.24 14.42 -8.29
CA GLU A 313 -13.07 15.39 -9.39
C GLU A 313 -11.83 16.29 -9.20
N ASP A 314 -11.35 16.47 -7.97
CA ASP A 314 -10.23 17.38 -7.66
C ASP A 314 -8.84 16.75 -7.91
N TYR A 315 -8.74 15.80 -8.85
CA TYR A 315 -7.47 15.19 -9.23
C TYR A 315 -6.51 16.20 -9.89
N PRO A 316 -5.17 16.06 -9.70
CA PRO A 316 -4.20 16.99 -10.26
C PRO A 316 -4.24 17.02 -11.80
N ARG A 317 -4.22 18.23 -12.38
CA ARG A 317 -4.35 18.45 -13.84
C ARG A 317 -3.01 18.56 -14.56
N THR A 318 -1.95 18.03 -13.94
CA THR A 318 -0.59 17.90 -14.50
C THR A 318 0.07 16.63 -13.97
N CYS A 319 0.61 15.77 -14.85
CA CYS A 319 1.36 14.57 -14.48
C CYS A 319 2.83 14.68 -14.91
N ARG A 320 3.74 14.02 -14.16
CA ARG A 320 5.18 14.01 -14.45
C ARG A 320 5.57 12.89 -15.41
N MET A 321 5.05 11.69 -15.17
CA MET A 321 5.35 10.47 -15.91
C MET A 321 4.15 9.52 -15.87
N CYS A 322 4.05 8.64 -16.86
CA CYS A 322 3.09 7.55 -16.88
C CYS A 322 3.79 6.24 -17.22
N PHE A 323 3.30 5.13 -16.70
CA PHE A 323 3.89 3.80 -16.88
C PHE A 323 2.79 2.76 -17.12
N TYR A 324 3.12 1.73 -17.89
CA TYR A 324 2.28 0.56 -18.00
C TYR A 324 2.16 -0.15 -16.65
N GLY A 325 0.96 -0.62 -16.35
CA GLY A 325 0.72 -1.45 -15.18
C GLY A 325 -0.47 -2.36 -15.38
N THR A 326 -0.66 -3.28 -14.44
CA THR A 326 -1.84 -4.16 -14.42
C THR A 326 -2.49 -4.16 -13.05
N GLY A 327 -3.81 -3.94 -13.04
CA GLY A 327 -4.65 -4.02 -11.85
C GLY A 327 -5.21 -5.43 -11.68
N LEU A 328 -5.22 -5.94 -10.45
CA LEU A 328 -5.90 -7.20 -10.13
C LEU A 328 -7.39 -6.90 -9.91
N ILE A 329 -8.26 -7.62 -10.62
CA ILE A 329 -9.72 -7.60 -10.45
C ILE A 329 -10.24 -9.01 -10.16
N ALA A 330 -11.41 -9.12 -9.55
CA ALA A 330 -12.08 -10.39 -9.29
C ALA A 330 -13.58 -10.19 -9.05
N GLY A 331 -14.35 -11.26 -9.15
CA GLY A 331 -15.72 -11.32 -8.65
C GLY A 331 -15.79 -11.30 -7.12
N HIS A 332 -16.99 -11.07 -6.58
CA HIS A 332 -17.24 -11.06 -5.14
C HIS A 332 -16.83 -12.39 -4.48
N GLY A 333 -16.19 -12.33 -3.33
CA GLY A 333 -15.55 -13.48 -2.66
C GLY A 333 -14.20 -13.85 -3.28
N PHE A 334 -13.46 -12.89 -3.84
CA PHE A 334 -12.19 -13.08 -4.57
C PHE A 334 -12.28 -14.16 -5.66
N THR A 335 -13.41 -14.21 -6.37
CA THR A 335 -13.71 -15.27 -7.34
C THR A 335 -13.13 -14.97 -8.71
N SER A 336 -12.43 -15.94 -9.31
CA SER A 336 -11.77 -15.82 -10.61
C SER A 336 -10.89 -14.56 -10.76
N PRO A 337 -9.84 -14.39 -9.92
CA PRO A 337 -8.99 -13.20 -9.98
C PRO A 337 -8.12 -13.16 -11.24
N GLU A 338 -8.11 -12.03 -11.93
CA GLU A 338 -7.37 -11.80 -13.17
C GLU A 338 -6.72 -10.41 -13.23
N ARG A 339 -5.71 -10.26 -14.09
CA ARG A 339 -4.93 -9.02 -14.23
C ARG A 339 -5.34 -8.27 -15.50
N THR A 340 -5.92 -7.09 -15.33
CA THR A 340 -6.34 -6.22 -16.43
C THR A 340 -5.33 -5.08 -16.65
N PRO A 341 -5.13 -4.61 -17.90
CA PRO A 341 -4.17 -3.57 -18.21
C PRO A 341 -4.65 -2.19 -17.75
N GLY A 342 -3.70 -1.29 -17.51
CA GLY A 342 -3.98 0.07 -17.09
C GLY A 342 -2.76 1.00 -17.14
N VAL A 343 -2.96 2.24 -16.71
CA VAL A 343 -1.93 3.29 -16.70
C VAL A 343 -1.72 3.79 -15.29
N PHE A 344 -0.50 3.63 -14.78
CA PHE A 344 -0.04 4.36 -13.61
C PHE A 344 0.34 5.79 -14.02
N VAL A 345 -0.15 6.78 -13.27
CA VAL A 345 0.03 8.22 -13.53
C VAL A 345 0.68 8.86 -12.31
N LEU A 346 1.91 9.35 -12.41
CA LEU A 346 2.59 10.08 -11.34
C LEU A 346 2.24 11.57 -11.41
N PHE A 347 1.69 12.15 -10.33
CA PHE A 347 1.40 13.58 -10.27
C PHE A 347 2.50 14.37 -9.55
N ASP A 348 2.84 13.98 -8.32
CA ASP A 348 3.83 14.62 -7.48
C ASP A 348 4.48 13.61 -6.51
N GLU A 349 5.28 14.08 -5.53
CA GLU A 349 6.00 13.22 -4.58
C GLU A 349 5.09 12.34 -3.71
N ASP A 350 3.81 12.73 -3.56
CA ASP A 350 2.89 12.17 -2.59
C ASP A 350 1.57 11.71 -3.24
N ARG A 351 1.35 11.96 -4.54
CA ARG A 351 0.14 11.57 -5.27
C ARG A 351 0.41 10.89 -6.61
N PHE A 352 -0.32 9.81 -6.84
CA PHE A 352 -0.38 9.09 -8.11
C PHE A 352 -1.81 8.63 -8.43
N GLY A 353 -2.04 8.11 -9.62
CA GLY A 353 -3.31 7.53 -10.03
C GLY A 353 -3.14 6.23 -10.81
N PHE A 354 -4.22 5.47 -10.95
CA PHE A 354 -4.29 4.30 -11.82
C PHE A 354 -5.57 4.33 -12.66
N ILE A 355 -5.43 4.32 -13.98
CA ILE A 355 -6.53 4.18 -14.93
C ILE A 355 -6.75 2.69 -15.19
N TRP A 356 -7.86 2.15 -14.72
CA TRP A 356 -8.32 0.79 -14.98
C TRP A 356 -9.00 0.75 -16.35
N LEU A 357 -8.35 0.15 -17.35
CA LEU A 357 -8.77 0.32 -18.74
C LEU A 357 -10.14 -0.33 -19.00
N GLU A 358 -10.29 -1.60 -18.64
CA GLU A 358 -11.51 -2.37 -18.90
C GLU A 358 -12.71 -1.88 -18.07
N LEU A 359 -12.46 -1.42 -16.84
CA LEU A 359 -13.49 -0.88 -15.94
C LEU A 359 -13.91 0.56 -16.27
N LYS A 360 -13.16 1.26 -17.14
CA LYS A 360 -13.28 2.71 -17.38
C LYS A 360 -13.37 3.51 -16.08
N SER A 361 -12.43 3.23 -15.18
CA SER A 361 -12.39 3.77 -13.82
C SER A 361 -11.02 4.35 -13.51
N PHE A 362 -10.98 5.41 -12.72
CA PHE A 362 -9.75 6.04 -12.26
C PHE A 362 -9.68 6.07 -10.73
N SER A 363 -8.68 5.37 -10.19
CA SER A 363 -8.31 5.42 -8.78
C SER A 363 -7.25 6.51 -8.57
N LEU A 364 -7.57 7.52 -7.76
CA LEU A 364 -6.58 8.50 -7.28
C LEU A 364 -6.02 8.04 -5.94
N TYR A 365 -4.71 8.19 -5.73
CA TYR A 365 -3.97 7.79 -4.52
C TYR A 365 -3.16 8.95 -3.94
N SER A 366 -3.12 9.06 -2.61
CA SER A 366 -2.46 10.15 -1.88
C SER A 366 -1.82 9.67 -0.57
N ARG A 367 -0.57 10.05 -0.32
CA ARG A 367 0.28 9.54 0.77
C ARG A 367 -0.36 9.73 2.15
N ILE A 368 -0.13 8.78 3.05
CA ILE A 368 -0.37 8.94 4.48
C ILE A 368 0.76 9.78 5.09
N GLN A 369 0.44 11.01 5.47
CA GLN A 369 1.38 11.94 6.12
C GLN A 369 1.63 11.64 7.61
N ALA A 370 0.97 10.61 8.17
CA ALA A 370 1.16 10.20 9.57
C ALA A 370 2.44 9.36 9.72
N THR A 371 3.31 9.75 10.64
CA THR A 371 4.54 9.01 10.95
C THR A 371 4.23 7.83 11.88
N PHE A 372 4.56 6.62 11.45
CA PHE A 372 4.46 5.41 12.28
C PHE A 372 5.74 5.19 13.09
N ARG A 373 5.67 4.37 14.14
CA ARG A 373 6.81 4.08 15.03
C ARG A 373 7.00 2.57 15.10
N ASN A 374 8.25 2.13 15.15
CA ASN A 374 8.58 0.70 15.18
C ASN A 374 8.00 -0.05 13.96
N ALA A 375 7.93 0.62 12.81
CA ALA A 375 7.23 0.16 11.61
C ALA A 375 8.17 -0.40 10.53
N ASP A 376 9.47 -0.15 10.67
CA ASP A 376 10.52 -0.51 9.73
C ASP A 376 10.79 -2.04 9.76
N SER A 377 10.84 -2.69 8.60
CA SER A 377 11.25 -4.10 8.53
C SER A 377 12.73 -4.29 8.90
N PRO A 378 13.14 -5.40 9.54
CA PRO A 378 14.55 -5.68 9.84
C PRO A 378 15.46 -5.82 8.59
N SER A 379 14.89 -6.18 7.44
CA SER A 379 15.60 -6.25 6.15
C SER A 379 14.61 -6.29 4.96
N PRO A 380 15.09 -6.13 3.72
CA PRO A 380 14.25 -6.32 2.53
C PRO A 380 13.70 -7.75 2.44
N GLN A 381 14.47 -8.77 2.81
CA GLN A 381 13.99 -10.17 2.78
C GLN A 381 12.87 -10.41 3.79
N ALA A 382 12.93 -9.79 4.97
CA ALA A 382 11.83 -9.85 5.95
C ALA A 382 10.58 -9.07 5.49
N PHE A 383 10.75 -8.07 4.62
CA PHE A 383 9.63 -7.37 3.97
C PHE A 383 8.98 -8.27 2.90
N GLU A 384 9.77 -8.99 2.10
CA GLU A 384 9.26 -9.98 1.14
C GLU A 384 8.55 -11.16 1.82
N GLU A 385 9.07 -11.63 2.95
CA GLU A 385 8.42 -12.68 3.75
C GLU A 385 7.08 -12.17 4.32
N MET A 386 7.05 -10.94 4.84
CA MET A 386 5.82 -10.30 5.31
C MET A 386 4.78 -10.15 4.18
N LEU A 387 5.17 -9.67 2.99
CA LEU A 387 4.29 -9.56 1.82
C LEU A 387 3.68 -10.92 1.42
N LYS A 388 4.48 -12.00 1.43
CA LYS A 388 4.01 -13.35 1.10
C LYS A 388 3.06 -13.89 2.16
N ASN A 389 3.35 -13.64 3.43
CA ASN A 389 2.53 -14.10 4.56
C ASN A 389 1.15 -13.42 4.62
N ILE A 390 1.08 -12.09 4.40
CA ILE A 390 -0.24 -11.40 4.37
C ILE A 390 -1.05 -11.77 3.14
N GLN A 391 -0.39 -12.06 2.01
CA GLN A 391 -1.07 -12.50 0.80
C GLN A 391 -1.62 -13.93 0.97
N SER A 392 -0.85 -14.85 1.55
CA SER A 392 -1.29 -16.24 1.77
C SER A 392 -2.42 -16.39 2.80
N LEU A 393 -2.64 -15.39 3.66
CA LEU A 393 -3.75 -15.34 4.61
C LEU A 393 -5.13 -15.13 3.93
N THR A 394 -5.15 -14.56 2.72
CA THR A 394 -6.37 -14.16 2.01
C THR A 394 -6.44 -14.66 0.56
N SER A 395 -5.69 -15.73 0.26
CA SER A 395 -5.69 -16.44 -1.04
C SER A 395 -6.67 -17.61 -1.10
#